data_AF-A0A2X3IX01-F1
#
_entry.id   AF-A0A2X3IX01-F1
#
_cell.length_a   1.000
_cell.length_b   1.000
_cell.length_c   1.000
_cell.angle_alpha   90.00
_cell.angle_beta   90.00
_cell.angle_gamma   90.00
#
_symmetry.space_group_name_H-M   'P 1'
#
loop_
_entity.id
_entity.type
_entity.pdbx_description
1 polymer ?
#
loop_
_entity_poly.entity_id
_entity_poly.type
_entity_poly.pdbx_seq_one_letter_code
_entity_poly.pdbx_strand_id
1 'polypeptide(L)'
;MENEERIAQEIANTNQIGRITFIRYFLAKGISNESARIAEIEKVYTFLAGIQAGGVNVLFSTVSEDQAVFLVTGRLANKAHFNLMFDFHDHNQTPIKKIELAGLDGLAQFDSTAEMAFYSNFLKLKQEQENLTPSAQGKQFFEMILSEEVVDFGRFS
;
A
#
# COMPACT_ATOMS: atom_id res chain seq x y z
N MET A 1 19.58 -1.12 4.46
CA MET A 1 18.18 -0.68 4.56
C MET A 1 18.22 0.84 4.58
N GLU A 2 17.47 1.51 3.70
CA GLU A 2 17.46 2.98 3.68
C GLU A 2 16.65 3.49 4.90
N ASN A 3 16.77 4.78 5.21
CA ASN A 3 16.28 5.34 6.47
C ASN A 3 14.75 5.27 6.55
N GLU A 4 14.08 5.30 5.41
CA GLU A 4 12.64 5.39 5.24
C GLU A 4 11.94 4.07 5.56
N GLU A 5 12.46 2.94 5.07
CA GLU A 5 11.94 1.62 5.41
C GLU A 5 12.08 1.34 6.91
N ARG A 6 13.19 1.78 7.52
CA ARG A 6 13.41 1.64 8.96
C ARG A 6 12.37 2.44 9.75
N ILE A 7 12.12 3.70 9.37
CA ILE A 7 11.10 4.53 10.03
C ILE A 7 9.70 3.93 9.85
N ALA A 8 9.37 3.45 8.65
CA ALA A 8 8.09 2.78 8.37
C ALA A 8 7.92 1.51 9.23
N GLN A 9 8.97 0.70 9.37
CA GLN A 9 8.97 -0.44 10.29
C GLN A 9 8.78 -0.01 11.75
N GLU A 10 9.44 1.06 12.19
CA GLU A 10 9.26 1.59 13.54
C GLU A 10 7.82 2.03 13.79
N ILE A 11 7.19 2.72 12.84
CA ILE A 11 5.77 3.10 12.92
C ILE A 11 4.87 1.86 13.05
N ALA A 12 5.11 0.83 12.24
CA ALA A 12 4.35 -0.41 12.31
C ALA A 12 4.55 -1.15 13.65
N ASN A 13 5.79 -1.22 14.12
CA ASN A 13 6.16 -1.98 15.33
C ASN A 13 5.80 -1.27 16.64
N THR A 14 5.71 0.06 16.62
CA THR A 14 5.29 0.86 17.79
C THR A 14 3.78 1.03 17.88
N ASN A 15 3.01 0.42 16.97
CA ASN A 15 1.54 0.46 16.93
C ASN A 15 0.96 1.89 16.88
N GLN A 16 1.71 2.86 16.35
CA GLN A 16 1.29 4.28 16.29
C GLN A 16 0.06 4.50 15.41
N ILE A 17 -0.16 3.63 14.42
CA ILE A 17 -1.30 3.67 13.50
C ILE A 17 -2.23 2.46 13.69
N GLY A 18 -2.14 1.79 14.84
CA GLY A 18 -2.87 0.57 15.12
C GLY A 18 -2.35 -0.63 14.31
N ARG A 19 -3.12 -1.72 14.31
CA ARG A 19 -2.78 -2.93 13.55
C ARG A 19 -2.76 -2.63 12.05
N ILE A 20 -1.64 -2.91 11.39
CA ILE A 20 -1.50 -2.77 9.94
C ILE A 20 -2.49 -3.67 9.22
N THR A 21 -3.23 -3.08 8.27
CA THR A 21 -4.22 -3.76 7.42
C THR A 21 -3.82 -3.73 5.94
N PHE A 22 -3.06 -2.72 5.52
CA PHE A 22 -2.63 -2.59 4.14
C PHE A 22 -1.27 -1.88 4.02
N ILE A 23 -0.47 -2.31 3.05
CA ILE A 23 0.84 -1.72 2.72
C ILE A 23 0.87 -1.43 1.22
N ARG A 24 1.29 -0.22 0.84
CA ARG A 24 1.68 0.09 -0.54
C ARG A 24 3.15 0.45 -0.58
N TYR A 25 3.88 -0.14 -1.51
CA TYR A 25 5.27 0.21 -1.77
C TYR A 25 5.43 0.50 -3.26
N PHE A 26 5.97 1.67 -3.58
CA PHE A 26 6.27 2.07 -4.95
C PHE A 26 7.75 2.44 -5.03
N LEU A 27 8.45 1.87 -6.01
CA LEU A 27 9.83 2.21 -6.33
C LEU A 27 9.99 2.37 -7.84
N ALA A 28 10.30 3.58 -8.29
CA ALA A 28 10.79 3.84 -9.63
C ALA A 28 12.28 4.19 -9.57
N LYS A 29 13.13 3.41 -10.23
CA LYS A 29 14.59 3.58 -10.20
C LYS A 29 15.21 2.93 -11.44
N GLY A 30 15.95 3.67 -12.25
CA GLY A 30 16.54 3.11 -13.47
C GLY A 30 17.58 2.03 -13.15
N ILE A 31 17.27 0.78 -13.51
CA ILE A 31 18.15 -0.38 -13.29
C ILE A 31 17.99 -1.37 -14.46
N SER A 32 18.92 -1.31 -15.41
CA SER A 32 18.98 -2.26 -16.52
C SER A 32 19.50 -3.65 -16.11
N ASN A 33 20.36 -3.73 -15.09
CA ASN A 33 20.95 -5.00 -14.65
C ASN A 33 19.96 -5.86 -13.83
N GLU A 34 19.72 -7.09 -14.25
CA GLU A 34 18.80 -8.03 -13.57
C GLU A 34 19.19 -8.34 -12.12
N SER A 35 20.48 -8.65 -11.86
CA SER A 35 20.94 -8.95 -10.51
C SER A 35 20.74 -7.77 -9.55
N ALA A 36 20.90 -6.54 -10.05
CA ALA A 36 20.62 -5.33 -9.28
C ALA A 36 19.10 -5.14 -9.02
N ARG A 37 18.23 -5.47 -9.99
CA ARG A 37 16.77 -5.48 -9.79
C ARG A 37 16.35 -6.49 -8.72
N ILE A 38 16.89 -7.70 -8.77
CA ILE A 38 16.65 -8.74 -7.76
C ILE A 38 17.07 -8.25 -6.36
N ALA A 39 18.25 -7.63 -6.24
CA ALA A 39 18.72 -7.09 -4.97
C ALA A 39 17.79 -5.99 -4.41
N GLU A 40 17.18 -5.14 -5.24
CA GLU A 40 16.18 -4.17 -4.77
C GLU A 40 14.88 -4.86 -4.31
N ILE A 41 14.41 -5.88 -5.03
CA ILE A 41 13.23 -6.66 -4.63
C ILE A 41 13.48 -7.38 -3.29
N GLU A 42 14.67 -7.93 -3.09
CA GLU A 42 15.07 -8.56 -1.82
C GLU A 42 15.07 -7.59 -0.64
N LYS A 43 15.47 -6.33 -0.86
CA LYS A 43 15.35 -5.28 0.17
C LYS A 43 13.90 -5.03 0.55
N VAL A 44 12.99 -4.98 -0.42
CA VAL A 44 11.55 -4.79 -0.16
C VAL A 44 10.96 -6.00 0.55
N TYR A 45 11.36 -7.21 0.18
CA TYR A 45 10.98 -8.42 0.92
C TYR A 45 11.44 -8.36 2.37
N THR A 46 12.70 -7.97 2.61
CA THR A 46 13.25 -7.78 3.96
C THR A 46 12.48 -6.71 4.74
N PHE A 47 12.09 -5.62 4.05
CA PHE A 47 11.26 -4.58 4.63
C PHE A 47 9.91 -5.12 5.12
N LEU A 48 9.18 -5.86 4.28
CA LEU A 48 7.89 -6.47 4.63
C LEU A 48 8.03 -7.46 5.80
N ALA A 49 9.09 -8.28 5.78
CA ALA A 49 9.37 -9.22 6.86
C ALA A 49 9.66 -8.51 8.21
N GLY A 50 10.22 -7.30 8.17
CA GLY A 50 10.44 -6.49 9.37
C GLY A 50 9.20 -5.74 9.89
N ILE A 51 8.13 -5.62 9.09
CA ILE A 51 6.82 -5.15 9.57
C ILE A 51 6.08 -6.27 10.29
N GLN A 52 6.15 -7.49 9.77
CA GLN A 52 5.47 -8.63 10.36
C GLN A 52 6.27 -9.90 10.11
N ALA A 53 6.67 -10.56 11.20
CA ALA A 53 7.26 -11.89 11.12
C ALA A 53 6.26 -12.90 10.52
N GLY A 54 6.74 -13.70 9.57
CA GLY A 54 5.96 -14.73 8.88
C GLY A 54 6.18 -14.72 7.37
N GLY A 55 5.46 -15.62 6.69
CA GLY A 55 5.53 -15.73 5.23
C GLY A 55 4.77 -14.61 4.52
N VAL A 56 5.30 -14.21 3.37
CA VAL A 56 4.62 -13.39 2.37
C VAL A 56 3.91 -14.34 1.42
N ASN A 57 2.59 -14.18 1.24
CA ASN A 57 1.83 -14.95 0.26
C ASN A 57 1.47 -14.05 -0.93
N VAL A 58 2.04 -14.32 -2.11
CA VAL A 58 1.70 -13.60 -3.34
C VAL A 58 0.38 -14.11 -3.88
N LEU A 59 -0.58 -13.20 -4.08
CA LEU A 59 -1.91 -13.52 -4.61
C LEU A 59 -1.99 -13.26 -6.11
N PHE A 60 -1.35 -12.19 -6.56
CA PHE A 60 -1.31 -11.79 -7.96
C PHE A 60 0.03 -11.13 -8.26
N SER A 61 0.55 -11.37 -9.47
CA SER A 61 1.72 -10.67 -9.97
C SER A 61 1.59 -10.49 -11.47
N THR A 62 1.94 -9.31 -11.96
CA THR A 62 2.03 -9.01 -13.38
C THR A 62 3.32 -8.26 -13.65
N VAL A 63 3.82 -8.42 -14.87
CA VAL A 63 5.08 -7.86 -15.35
C VAL A 63 4.83 -7.27 -16.73
N SER A 64 5.46 -6.12 -17.03
CA SER A 64 5.42 -5.53 -18.37
C SER A 64 6.13 -6.42 -19.40
N GLU A 65 5.83 -6.22 -20.69
CA GLU A 65 6.43 -7.01 -21.78
C GLU A 65 7.96 -6.93 -21.80
N ASP A 66 8.52 -5.77 -21.47
CA ASP A 66 9.96 -5.51 -21.38
C ASP A 66 10.58 -5.91 -20.03
N GLN A 67 9.77 -6.42 -19.10
CA GLN A 67 10.17 -6.82 -17.75
C GLN A 67 10.80 -5.69 -16.92
N ALA A 68 10.49 -4.43 -17.24
CA ALA A 68 10.93 -3.29 -16.46
C ALA A 68 9.99 -2.96 -15.30
N VAL A 69 8.69 -3.26 -15.44
CA VAL A 69 7.66 -2.92 -14.45
C VAL A 69 7.07 -4.18 -13.84
N PHE A 70 6.98 -4.20 -12.52
CA PHE A 70 6.40 -5.30 -11.75
C PHE A 70 5.31 -4.76 -10.85
N LEU A 71 4.15 -5.40 -10.86
CA LEU A 71 3.08 -5.17 -9.90
C LEU A 71 2.79 -6.47 -9.17
N VAL A 72 2.91 -6.44 -7.84
CA VAL A 72 2.75 -7.62 -6.99
C VAL A 72 1.75 -7.30 -5.89
N THR A 73 0.69 -8.09 -5.82
CA THR A 73 -0.31 -8.04 -4.75
C THR A 73 -0.22 -9.30 -3.92
N GLY A 74 -0.29 -9.16 -2.60
CA GLY A 74 -0.29 -10.32 -1.73
C GLY A 74 -0.80 -10.03 -0.34
N ARG A 75 -0.53 -10.97 0.55
CA ARG A 75 -0.97 -10.95 1.95
C ARG A 75 0.16 -11.39 2.88
N LEU A 76 0.29 -10.69 4.00
CA LEU A 76 1.19 -11.05 5.10
C LEU A 76 0.52 -12.03 6.07
N ALA A 77 1.31 -12.65 6.94
CA ALA A 77 0.83 -13.60 7.94
C ALA A 77 -0.23 -13.01 8.90
N ASN A 78 -0.16 -11.70 9.19
CA ASN A 78 -1.15 -11.00 10.00
C ASN A 78 -2.44 -10.65 9.24
N LYS A 79 -2.63 -11.18 8.03
CA LYS A 79 -3.75 -10.91 7.12
C LYS A 79 -3.76 -9.49 6.52
N ALA A 80 -2.74 -8.67 6.77
CA ALA A 80 -2.59 -7.41 6.05
C ALA A 80 -2.34 -7.68 4.57
N HIS A 81 -2.94 -6.89 3.69
CA HIS A 81 -2.68 -6.96 2.26
C HIS A 81 -1.50 -6.05 1.90
N PHE A 82 -0.85 -6.33 0.78
CA PHE A 82 0.16 -5.42 0.25
C PHE A 82 0.05 -5.29 -1.26
N ASN A 83 0.45 -4.13 -1.77
CA ASN A 83 0.70 -3.84 -3.18
C ASN A 83 2.10 -3.29 -3.34
N LEU A 84 2.92 -3.96 -4.15
CA LEU A 84 4.25 -3.51 -4.52
C LEU A 84 4.24 -3.15 -6.01
N MET A 85 4.76 -1.98 -6.35
CA MET A 85 5.00 -1.58 -7.72
C MET A 85 6.47 -1.21 -7.86
N PHE A 86 7.13 -1.83 -8.82
CA PHE A 86 8.50 -1.56 -9.19
C PHE A 86 8.54 -1.09 -10.63
N ASP A 87 9.27 -0.03 -10.90
CA ASP A 87 9.53 0.49 -12.23
C ASP A 87 11.03 0.69 -12.41
N PHE A 88 11.65 -0.19 -13.17
CA PHE A 88 13.10 -0.23 -13.37
C PHE A 88 13.56 0.39 -14.69
N HIS A 89 12.69 1.09 -15.43
CA HIS A 89 13.10 1.69 -16.69
C HIS A 89 14.25 2.69 -16.51
N ASP A 90 15.21 2.67 -17.43
CA ASP A 90 16.41 3.52 -17.39
C ASP A 90 16.10 5.04 -17.44
N HIS A 91 14.89 5.44 -17.85
CA HIS A 91 14.47 6.85 -17.83
C HIS A 91 14.21 7.40 -16.41
N ASN A 92 14.13 6.54 -15.39
CA ASN A 92 13.98 6.91 -13.99
C ASN A 92 15.33 7.38 -13.39
N GLN A 93 15.81 8.54 -13.85
CA GLN A 93 17.11 9.11 -13.45
C GLN A 93 17.16 9.53 -11.97
N THR A 94 16.03 9.97 -11.42
CA THR A 94 15.87 10.25 -10.00
C THR A 94 15.01 9.17 -9.37
N PRO A 95 15.53 8.42 -8.38
CA PRO A 95 14.74 7.39 -7.71
C PRO A 95 13.51 8.01 -7.03
N ILE A 96 12.33 7.47 -7.33
CA ILE A 96 11.09 7.80 -6.63
C ILE A 96 10.72 6.62 -5.75
N LYS A 97 10.58 6.88 -4.46
CA LYS A 97 10.08 5.92 -3.49
C LYS A 97 8.84 6.46 -2.79
N LYS A 98 7.82 5.62 -2.67
CA LYS A 98 6.64 5.89 -1.86
C LYS A 98 6.31 4.68 -1.00
N ILE A 99 5.99 4.91 0.27
CA ILE A 99 5.58 3.87 1.21
C ILE A 99 4.28 4.32 1.84
N GLU A 100 3.27 3.47 1.88
CA GLU A 100 2.01 3.71 2.58
C GLU A 100 1.76 2.56 3.54
N LEU A 101 1.54 2.89 4.81
CA LEU A 101 1.10 1.96 5.83
C LEU A 101 -0.26 2.41 6.31
N ALA A 102 -1.29 1.61 6.02
CA ALA A 102 -2.62 1.79 6.59
C ALA A 102 -2.79 0.81 7.75
N GLY A 103 -3.13 1.35 8.92
CA GLY A 103 -3.55 0.57 10.07
C GLY A 103 -4.96 0.95 10.50
N LEU A 104 -5.47 0.26 11.52
CA LEU A 104 -6.83 0.49 12.02
C LEU A 104 -7.05 1.90 12.58
N ASP A 105 -5.99 2.53 13.10
CA ASP A 105 -6.09 3.79 13.83
C ASP A 105 -5.40 4.95 13.09
N GLY A 106 -4.79 4.68 11.93
CA GLY A 106 -3.99 5.69 11.25
C GLY A 106 -3.46 5.30 9.87
N LEU A 107 -2.85 6.29 9.25
CA LEU A 107 -2.16 6.16 7.97
C LEU A 107 -0.79 6.84 8.13
N ALA A 108 0.27 6.16 7.71
CA ALA A 108 1.60 6.74 7.56
C ALA A 108 2.02 6.64 6.10
N GLN A 109 2.39 7.78 5.51
CA GLN A 109 2.84 7.84 4.12
C GLN A 109 4.23 8.45 4.07
N PHE A 110 5.11 7.82 3.29
CA PHE A 110 6.36 8.36 2.83
C PHE A 110 6.26 8.68 1.32
N ASP A 111 6.68 9.87 0.89
CA ASP A 111 6.83 10.21 -0.53
C ASP A 111 8.11 11.02 -0.76
N SER A 112 9.08 10.42 -1.45
CA SER A 112 10.36 11.07 -1.82
C SER A 112 10.22 12.32 -2.70
N THR A 113 9.04 12.55 -3.31
CA THR A 113 8.79 13.71 -4.17
C THR A 113 8.21 14.91 -3.42
N ALA A 114 7.85 14.74 -2.14
CA ALA A 114 7.27 15.79 -1.31
C ALA A 114 8.29 16.37 -0.31
N GLU A 115 8.26 17.69 -0.07
CA GLU A 115 9.15 18.36 0.90
C GLU A 115 8.93 17.89 2.34
N MET A 116 7.70 17.49 2.71
CA MET A 116 7.39 16.81 3.96
C MET A 116 7.18 15.33 3.68
N ALA A 117 8.29 14.60 3.55
CA ALA A 117 8.27 13.25 3.04
C ALA A 117 7.46 12.28 3.90
N PHE A 118 7.29 12.51 5.22
CA PHE A 118 6.30 11.78 6.04
C PHE A 118 5.07 12.65 6.35
N TYR A 119 3.91 12.28 5.82
CA TYR A 119 2.63 12.93 6.14
C TYR A 119 1.73 11.94 6.92
N SER A 120 1.33 12.35 8.12
CA SER A 120 0.32 11.66 8.93
C SER A 120 -0.69 12.71 9.37
N ASN A 121 -1.77 12.86 8.60
CA ASN A 121 -2.88 13.75 8.94
C ASN A 121 -4.11 13.33 8.14
N PHE A 122 -4.82 12.28 8.57
CA PHE A 122 -6.18 12.02 8.08
C PHE A 122 -7.16 11.44 9.10
N LEU A 123 -6.71 10.93 10.26
CA LEU A 123 -7.61 10.51 11.34
C LEU A 123 -7.42 11.36 12.61
N LYS A 124 -7.66 12.67 12.50
CA LYS A 124 -8.28 13.35 13.64
C LYS A 124 -9.78 13.20 13.46
N LEU A 125 -10.31 12.04 13.85
CA LEU A 125 -11.74 11.90 14.11
C LEU A 125 -12.06 12.86 15.27
N LYS A 126 -12.40 14.10 14.94
CA LYS A 126 -13.39 14.79 15.75
C LYS A 126 -14.61 13.87 15.71
N GLN A 127 -14.98 13.30 16.85
CA GLN A 127 -16.30 12.72 17.03
C GLN A 127 -17.31 13.86 16.88
N GLU A 128 -17.67 14.19 15.66
CA GLU A 128 -18.94 14.84 15.43
C GLU A 128 -19.98 13.73 15.54
N GLN A 129 -20.68 13.69 16.68
CA GLN A 129 -21.97 13.01 16.76
C GLN A 129 -22.95 13.78 15.87
N GLU A 130 -22.81 13.62 14.55
CA GLU A 130 -23.88 13.95 13.65
C GLU A 130 -24.88 12.81 13.70
N ASN A 131 -26.09 13.10 14.17
CA ASN A 131 -27.26 12.23 13.99
C ASN A 131 -27.60 12.18 12.49
N LEU A 132 -26.77 11.50 11.71
CA LEU A 132 -26.99 11.29 10.29
C LEU A 132 -28.02 10.18 10.14
N THR A 133 -29.21 10.55 9.68
CA THR A 133 -30.19 9.58 9.21
C THR A 133 -29.75 9.17 7.80
N PRO A 134 -29.40 7.89 7.55
CA PRO A 134 -28.93 7.46 6.23
C PRO A 134 -30.03 7.68 5.19
N SER A 135 -29.67 8.23 4.03
CA SER A 135 -30.59 8.33 2.89
C SER A 135 -31.00 6.94 2.41
N ALA A 136 -32.16 6.84 1.74
CA ALA A 136 -32.62 5.58 1.16
C ALA A 136 -31.60 4.98 0.17
N GLN A 137 -30.92 5.83 -0.60
CA GLN A 137 -29.86 5.42 -1.52
C GLN A 137 -28.63 4.85 -0.78
N GLY A 138 -28.25 5.44 0.35
CA GLY A 138 -27.13 4.94 1.16
C GLY A 138 -27.41 3.56 1.75
N LYS A 139 -28.66 3.29 2.17
CA LYS A 139 -29.07 1.97 2.65
C LYS A 139 -29.03 0.91 1.55
N GLN A 140 -29.58 1.24 0.39
CA GLN A 140 -29.61 0.33 -0.75
C GLN A 140 -28.20 -0.05 -1.23
N PHE A 141 -27.28 0.92 -1.27
CA PHE A 141 -25.89 0.66 -1.63
C PHE A 141 -25.18 -0.25 -0.60
N PHE A 142 -25.44 -0.05 0.69
CA PHE A 142 -24.89 -0.91 1.75
C PHE A 142 -25.42 -2.35 1.67
N GLU A 143 -26.73 -2.52 1.41
CA GLU A 143 -27.34 -3.84 1.22
C GLU A 143 -26.79 -4.56 -0.02
N MET A 144 -26.51 -3.83 -1.10
CA MET A 144 -25.85 -4.36 -2.30
C MET A 144 -24.39 -4.80 -2.04
N ILE A 145 -23.65 -4.07 -1.21
CA ILE A 145 -22.29 -4.47 -0.82
C ILE A 145 -22.32 -5.78 -0.01
N LEU A 146 -23.31 -5.93 0.87
CA LEU A 146 -23.46 -7.11 1.72
C LEU A 146 -23.98 -8.35 0.98
N SER A 147 -24.58 -8.20 -0.20
CA SER A 147 -25.10 -9.33 -0.99
C SER A 147 -24.05 -10.00 -1.88
N GLU A 148 -22.82 -9.48 -1.95
CA GLU A 148 -21.73 -9.93 -2.86
C GLU A 148 -22.14 -10.01 -4.35
N GLU A 149 -23.25 -9.39 -4.75
CA GLU A 149 -23.65 -9.35 -6.15
C GLU A 149 -22.79 -8.35 -6.93
N VAL A 150 -22.16 -8.83 -8.00
CA VAL A 150 -21.33 -8.01 -8.89
C VAL A 150 -22.20 -6.93 -9.55
N VAL A 151 -21.87 -5.66 -9.31
CA VAL A 151 -22.59 -4.51 -9.87
C VAL A 151 -22.26 -4.34 -11.35
N ASP A 152 -23.26 -4.49 -12.22
CA ASP A 152 -23.21 -4.05 -13.61
C ASP A 152 -23.67 -2.58 -13.70
N PHE A 153 -22.71 -1.67 -13.86
CA PHE A 153 -22.95 -0.23 -13.94
C PHE A 153 -23.60 0.23 -15.26
N GLY A 154 -23.82 -0.68 -16.22
CA GLY A 154 -24.50 -0.36 -17.48
C GLY A 154 -26.00 -0.07 -17.35
N ARG A 155 -26.59 -0.18 -16.16
CA ARG A 155 -28.04 0.01 -15.93
C ARG A 155 -28.44 1.38 -15.36
N PHE A 156 -27.49 2.30 -15.21
CA PHE A 156 -27.76 3.66 -14.74
C PHE A 156 -27.60 4.74 -15.84
N SER A 157 -27.53 4.34 -17.12
CA SER A 157 -27.59 5.25 -18.27
C SER A 157 -28.94 5.19 -18.98
#